data_AF-A0A4D6YCD4-F1
#
_entry.id   AF-A0A4D6YCD4-F1
#
_cell.length_a   1.000
_cell.length_b   1.000
_cell.length_c   1.000
_cell.angle_alpha   90.00
_cell.angle_beta   90.00
_cell.angle_gamma   90.00
#
_symmetry.space_group_name_H-M   'P 1'
#
loop_
_entity.id
_entity.type
_entity.pdbx_description
1 polymer ?
#
loop_
_entity_poly.entity_id
_entity_poly.type
_entity_poly.pdbx_seq_one_letter_code
_entity_poly.pdbx_strand_id
1 'polypeptide(L)' 'MNKIPLLKCTSIYKSYRNESKKKYILNNVSLTLKKGEMVSIFGSSGSGKSTLLHIIGGLDSPDSGKIFF' A
#
# COMPACT_ATOMS: atom_id res chain seq x y z
N MET A 1 -3.55 -23.78 12.13
CA MET A 1 -3.11 -22.40 11.83
C MET A 1 -3.18 -22.19 10.32
N ASN A 2 -4.12 -21.38 9.82
CA ASN A 2 -4.24 -21.11 8.38
C ASN A 2 -2.99 -20.36 7.90
N LYS A 3 -2.28 -20.92 6.91
CA LYS A 3 -1.09 -20.33 6.28
C LYS A 3 -1.42 -19.36 5.13
N ILE A 4 -2.69 -19.23 4.77
CA ILE A 4 -3.14 -18.37 3.67
C ILE A 4 -3.21 -16.92 4.17
N PRO A 5 -2.48 -15.98 3.55
CA PRO A 5 -2.57 -14.56 3.91
C PRO A 5 -3.96 -14.00 3.60
N LEU A 6 -4.44 -13.08 4.45
CA LEU A 6 -5.69 -12.34 4.24
C LEU A 6 -5.49 -11.14 3.30
N LEU A 7 -4.28 -10.59 3.28
CA LEU A 7 -3.91 -9.53 2.37
C LEU A 7 -2.47 -9.74 1.95
N LYS A 8 -2.20 -9.65 0.65
CA LYS A 8 -0.85 -9.62 0.11
C LYS A 8 -0.71 -8.50 -0.92
N CYS A 9 0.17 -7.55 -0.62
CA CYS A 9 0.59 -6.51 -1.53
C CYS A 9 1.97 -6.86 -2.09
N THR A 10 2.12 -6.82 -3.42
CA THR A 10 3.37 -7.13 -4.10
C THR A 10 3.81 -5.93 -4.94
N SER A 11 4.95 -5.36 -4.56
CA SER A 11 5.62 -4.27 -5.28
C SER A 11 4.69 -3.13 -5.65
N ILE A 12 4.00 -2.57 -4.67
CA ILE A 12 3.07 -1.46 -4.88
C ILE A 12 3.84 -0.16 -5.15
N TYR A 13 3.53 0.45 -6.29
CA TYR A 13 3.96 1.78 -6.65
C TYR A 13 2.76 2.71 -6.77
N LYS A 14 2.92 3.95 -6.32
CA LYS A 14 1.91 4.99 -6.48
C LYS A 14 2.59 6.34 -6.61
N SER A 15 2.11 7.13 -7.55
CA SER A 15 2.54 8.49 -7.79
C SER A 15 1.34 9.39 -8.07
N TYR A 16 1.50 10.67 -7.81
CA TYR A 16 0.56 11.69 -8.22
C TYR A 16 1.29 12.76 -9.02
N ARG A 17 0.58 13.39 -9.96
CA ARG A 17 1.08 14.60 -10.63
C ARG A 17 0.70 15.81 -9.79
N ASN A 18 1.66 16.69 -9.56
CA ASN A 18 1.40 18.03 -9.06
C ASN A 18 2.05 19.05 -9.98
N GLU A 19 1.24 19.98 -10.52
CA GLU A 19 1.52 21.19 -11.33
C GLU A 19 2.52 21.08 -12.49
N SER A 20 3.61 20.32 -12.39
CA SER A 20 4.53 19.98 -13.47
C SER A 20 5.42 18.75 -13.18
N LYS A 21 5.32 18.11 -12.00
CA LYS A 21 6.19 17.00 -11.58
C LYS A 21 5.41 15.78 -11.10
N LYS A 22 5.91 14.59 -11.45
CA LYS A 22 5.44 13.30 -10.94
C LYS A 22 6.11 13.05 -9.59
N LYS A 23 5.34 12.97 -8.52
CA LYS A 23 5.83 12.66 -7.17
C LYS A 23 5.49 11.20 -6.84
N TYR A 24 6.51 10.39 -6.61
CA TYR A 24 6.35 9.02 -6.13
C TYR A 24 6.04 9.03 -4.64
N ILE A 25 4.89 8.48 -4.26
CA ILE A 25 4.42 8.38 -2.87
C ILE A 25 4.73 6.99 -2.31
N LEU A 26 4.43 5.94 -3.07
CA LEU A 26 4.82 4.57 -2.75
C LEU A 26 5.82 4.09 -3.79
N ASN A 27 6.92 3.50 -3.31
CA ASN A 27 8.00 3.01 -4.14
C ASN A 27 8.33 1.57 -3.72
N ASN A 28 7.85 0.59 -4.48
CA ASN A 28 8.08 -0.84 -4.25
C ASN A 28 7.64 -1.36 -2.87
N VAL A 29 6.46 -0.95 -2.39
CA VAL A 29 5.96 -1.39 -1.07
C VAL A 29 5.37 -2.79 -1.17
N SER A 30 5.88 -3.73 -0.38
CA SER A 30 5.33 -5.08 -0.25
C SER A 30 5.00 -5.38 1.20
N LEU A 31 3.83 -5.95 1.45
CA LEU A 31 3.39 -6.35 2.78
C LEU A 31 2.48 -7.58 2.70
N THR A 32 2.40 -8.32 3.79
CA THR A 32 1.50 -9.48 3.90
C THR A 32 0.89 -9.46 5.29
N LEU A 33 -0.44 -9.53 5.37
CA LEU A 33 -1.17 -9.64 6.63
C LEU A 33 -1.85 -10.99 6.74
N LYS A 34 -1.76 -11.60 7.91
CA LYS A 34 -2.47 -12.83 8.23
C LYS A 34 -3.81 -12.51 8.90
N LYS A 35 -4.75 -13.45 8.82
CA LYS A 35 -6.03 -13.33 9.52
C LYS A 35 -5.81 -13.21 11.03
N GLY A 36 -6.41 -12.19 11.64
CA GLY A 36 -6.31 -11.91 13.08
C GLY A 36 -5.05 -11.14 13.51
N GLU A 37 -4.18 -10.78 12.57
CA GLU A 37 -3.01 -9.96 12.85
C GLU A 37 -3.39 -8.48 12.99
N MET A 38 -2.86 -7.82 14.02
CA MET A 38 -2.97 -6.38 14.21
C MET A 38 -1.64 -5.73 13.86
N VAL A 39 -1.66 -4.80 12.89
CA VAL A 39 -0.46 -4.11 12.40
C VAL A 39 -0.69 -2.60 12.48
N SER A 40 0.36 -1.86 12.82
CA SER A 40 0.37 -0.40 12.80
C SER A 40 1.43 0.11 11.81
N ILE A 41 1.09 1.16 11.06
CA ILE A 41 1.98 1.78 10.08
C ILE A 41 2.42 3.15 10.60
N PHE A 42 3.72 3.33 10.78
CA PHE A 42 4.32 4.57 11.29
C PHE A 42 5.13 5.29 10.21
N GLY A 43 5.37 6.58 10.40
CA GLY A 43 6.17 7.41 9.49
C GLY A 43 5.78 8.89 9.55
N SER A 44 6.67 9.76 9.09
CA SER A 44 6.47 11.22 9.04
C SER A 44 5.26 11.63 8.20
N SER A 45 4.74 12.86 8.40
CA SER A 45 3.69 13.40 7.54
C SER A 45 4.14 13.39 6.07
N GLY A 46 3.26 12.97 5.17
CA GLY A 46 3.57 12.86 3.74
C GLY A 46 4.34 11.60 3.30
N SER A 47 4.67 10.67 4.21
CA SER A 47 5.39 9.43 3.87
C SER A 47 4.59 8.37 3.10
N GLY A 48 3.31 8.63 2.77
CA GLY A 48 2.46 7.72 2.00
C GLY A 48 1.59 6.75 2.79
N LYS A 49 1.52 6.87 4.12
CA LYS A 49 0.69 5.97 4.98
C LYS A 49 -0.78 5.92 4.56
N SER A 50 -1.44 7.08 4.48
CA SER A 50 -2.85 7.15 4.09
C SER A 50 -3.06 6.67 2.66
N THR A 51 -2.12 6.96 1.75
CA THR A 51 -2.14 6.44 0.38
C THR A 51 -2.10 4.92 0.34
N LEU A 52 -1.22 4.29 1.14
CA LEU A 52 -1.15 2.83 1.26
C LEU A 52 -2.46 2.26 1.83
N LEU A 53 -3.01 2.87 2.88
CA LEU A 53 -4.28 2.44 3.48
C LEU A 53 -5.47 2.60 2.54
N HIS A 54 -5.53 3.67 1.75
CA HIS A 54 -6.57 3.85 0.72
C HIS A 54 -6.48 2.77 -0.36
N ILE A 55 -5.26 2.45 -0.81
CA ILE A 55 -5.04 1.38 -1.80
C ILE A 55 -5.46 0.02 -1.24
N ILE A 56 -5.06 -0.31 -0.01
CA ILE A 56 -5.45 -1.57 0.65
C ILE A 56 -6.96 -1.64 0.88
N GLY A 57 -7.58 -0.52 1.25
CA GLY A 57 -9.02 -0.41 1.48
C GLY A 57 -9.86 -0.36 0.20
N GLY A 58 -9.26 -0.44 -0.98
CA GLY A 58 -9.97 -0.39 -2.26
C GLY A 58 -10.49 1.00 -2.65
N LEU A 59 -10.02 2.07 -1.99
CA LEU A 59 -10.42 3.46 -2.23
C LEU A 59 -9.54 4.16 -3.29
N ASP A 60 -8.38 3.59 -3.60
CA ASP A 60 -7.50 4.06 -4.68
C ASP A 60 -6.83 2.84 -5.33
N SER A 61 -6.31 3.01 -6.55
CA SER A 61 -5.60 1.97 -7.29
C SER A 61 -4.10 2.23 -7.30
N PRO A 62 -3.24 1.21 -7.19
CA PRO A 62 -1.81 1.38 -7.40
C PRO A 62 -1.51 1.71 -8.87
N ASP A 63 -0.43 2.42 -9.14
CA ASP A 63 0.05 2.63 -10.52
C ASP A 63 0.65 1.33 -11.09
N SER A 64 1.23 0.50 -10.23
CA SER A 64 1.82 -0.79 -10.56
C SER A 64 1.91 -1.68 -9.32
N GLY A 65 2.03 -2.99 -9.53
CA GLY A 65 2.00 -4.00 -8.48
C GLY A 65 0.64 -4.72 -8.41
N LYS A 66 0.51 -5.64 -7.46
CA LYS A 66 -0.72 -6.45 -7.30
C LYS A 66 -1.12 -6.56 -5.84
N ILE A 67 -2.43 -6.60 -5.61
CA ILE A 67 -3.06 -6.81 -4.30
C ILE A 67 -3.93 -8.06 -4.40
N PHE A 68 -3.79 -8.95 -3.41
CA PHE A 68 -4.56 -10.17 -3.26
C PHE A 68 -5.24 -10.15 -1.89
N PHE A 69 -6.50 -10.58 -1.83
CA PHE A 69 -7.29 -10.76 -0.61
C PHE A 69 -7.57 -12.25 -0.38
#